data_AF-A0A1W9P747-F1
#
_entry.id   AF-A0A1W9P747-F1
#
_cell.length_a   1.000
_cell.length_b   1.000
_cell.length_c   1.000
_cell.angle_alpha   90.00
_cell.angle_beta   90.00
_cell.angle_gamma   90.00
#
_symmetry.space_group_name_H-M   'P 1'
#
loop_
_entity.id
_entity.type
_entity.pdbx_description
1 polymer ?
#
loop_
_entity_poly.entity_id
_entity_poly.type
_entity_poly.pdbx_seq_one_letter_code
_entity_poly.pdbx_strand_id
1 'polypeptide(L)'
;MEVKRTKHLFLCFTPLGLKTALKSRKNLPTPRLRQAGKPRSKNTSTRLTKWFMSYAVLPELFSLTSFILKMMMKAKKCQLSSYSLMAEIRRCFNPMRYALCAMLLILILTPAICFASEQGSIDKLPLEVSASVDKDKATIGDKITYSITVKADKDIEIKFPEFGQNLGGFAIKDFGTSRKGWFRTKTYRQWYVLDTYTSGKYSIPEARVKYRKKSQKEWQEVSTDEITVEVESILENAEDKRDIREIAGPIGFPVKIPWYLWGILGLIALGAGTAFFLFKRKKTQTVLPPRPAHEIAYEALEALTQKEYLRRGELKLYYIELSDIVRHYLENRFNLRAPEMTTEEFLNSVKDNKALSYEHKSLLRDFLSHCDLVKFARYKPPEKEVGLSFESAKKLIDQTKEEMPKVS
;
A
#
# COMPACT_ATOMS: atom_id res chain seq x y z
N MET A 1 66.32 7.90 55.11
CA MET A 1 66.68 6.47 55.08
C MET A 1 65.56 5.70 55.74
N GLU A 2 64.67 5.07 54.99
CA GLU A 2 64.02 3.82 55.40
C GLU A 2 63.31 3.21 54.19
N VAL A 3 63.52 1.91 54.02
CA VAL A 3 63.15 1.09 52.87
C VAL A 3 62.07 0.11 53.32
N LYS A 4 60.98 -0.03 52.57
CA LYS A 4 60.14 -1.26 52.49
C LYS A 4 59.19 -1.13 51.29
N ARG A 5 59.48 -1.82 50.18
CA ARG A 5 59.04 -3.18 49.79
C ARG A 5 57.54 -3.29 49.46
N THR A 6 57.25 -3.46 48.17
CA THR A 6 56.12 -4.24 47.67
C THR A 6 56.53 -5.02 46.43
N LYS A 7 56.03 -6.25 46.35
CA LYS A 7 56.57 -7.40 45.62
C LYS A 7 56.10 -7.48 44.15
N HIS A 8 56.97 -8.05 43.32
CA HIS A 8 56.77 -8.53 41.95
C HIS A 8 55.94 -9.82 41.84
N LEU A 9 55.30 -10.03 40.66
CA LEU A 9 55.28 -11.29 39.89
C LEU A 9 54.80 -10.97 38.44
N PHE A 10 55.68 -10.81 37.42
CA PHE A 10 56.18 -11.81 36.44
C PHE A 10 55.08 -12.68 35.77
N LEU A 11 54.67 -12.45 34.51
CA LEU A 11 55.27 -12.77 33.18
C LEU A 11 55.25 -14.26 32.79
N CYS A 12 54.57 -14.58 31.68
CA CYS A 12 55.03 -15.38 30.50
C CYS A 12 53.81 -15.84 29.64
N PHE A 13 53.68 -15.37 28.40
CA PHE A 13 54.24 -15.89 27.13
C PHE A 13 53.38 -17.00 26.45
N THR A 14 53.07 -16.73 25.17
CA THR A 14 52.38 -17.50 24.11
C THR A 14 53.25 -18.70 23.61
N PRO A 15 53.02 -19.47 22.50
CA PRO A 15 52.10 -19.27 21.36
C PRO A 15 51.56 -20.52 20.56
N LEU A 16 50.84 -20.22 19.47
CA LEU A 16 50.82 -20.87 18.13
C LEU A 16 50.04 -22.18 17.86
N GLY A 17 49.21 -22.13 16.80
CA GLY A 17 48.55 -23.31 16.21
C GLY A 17 47.69 -22.99 14.98
N LEU A 18 48.34 -22.74 13.84
CA LEU A 18 47.80 -22.38 12.53
C LEU A 18 47.07 -23.57 11.85
N LYS A 19 45.95 -23.35 11.15
CA LYS A 19 45.72 -23.91 9.80
C LYS A 19 44.49 -23.30 9.08
N THR A 20 44.80 -22.97 7.83
CA THR A 20 44.08 -22.35 6.73
C THR A 20 42.94 -23.20 6.15
N ALA A 21 41.91 -22.55 5.58
CA ALA A 21 41.64 -22.51 4.13
C ALA A 21 40.13 -22.41 3.77
N LEU A 22 39.81 -21.33 3.04
CA LEU A 22 38.94 -21.26 1.85
C LEU A 22 37.50 -21.83 1.95
N LYS A 23 36.48 -20.98 1.72
CA LYS A 23 35.92 -20.72 0.37
C LYS A 23 34.50 -20.13 0.43
N SER A 24 34.29 -19.16 -0.46
CA SER A 24 33.02 -18.73 -1.06
C SER A 24 32.11 -17.74 -0.33
N ARG A 25 32.21 -16.50 -0.83
CA ARG A 25 31.13 -15.51 -0.99
C ARG A 25 29.82 -16.17 -1.44
N LYS A 26 28.71 -15.70 -0.84
CA LYS A 26 27.54 -15.06 -1.46
C LYS A 26 26.41 -15.10 -0.43
N ASN A 27 25.84 -13.95 -0.09
CA ASN A 27 24.39 -13.73 0.04
C ASN A 27 24.11 -12.32 0.57
N LEU A 28 23.65 -11.45 -0.33
CA LEU A 28 22.79 -10.31 -0.01
C LEU A 28 21.43 -10.85 0.49
N PRO A 29 20.72 -10.10 1.35
CA PRO A 29 19.36 -10.44 1.73
C PRO A 29 18.36 -10.05 0.63
N THR A 30 17.58 -11.03 0.15
CA THR A 30 16.35 -10.84 -0.62
C THR A 30 15.12 -10.76 0.30
N PRO A 31 14.05 -10.05 -0.11
CA PRO A 31 12.85 -9.86 0.71
C PRO A 31 11.99 -11.14 0.77
N ARG A 32 11.52 -11.50 1.97
CA ARG A 32 10.62 -12.63 2.21
C ARG A 32 9.22 -12.35 1.65
N LEU A 33 8.80 -13.17 0.70
CA LEU A 33 7.41 -13.41 0.32
C LEU A 33 6.64 -14.06 1.50
N ARG A 34 5.50 -13.47 1.86
CA ARG A 34 4.47 -14.10 2.70
C ARG A 34 3.58 -14.96 1.82
N GLN A 35 3.53 -16.27 2.06
CA GLN A 35 2.44 -17.13 1.59
C GLN A 35 1.78 -17.88 2.75
N ALA A 36 0.45 -17.71 2.80
CA ALA A 36 -0.59 -18.70 3.01
C ALA A 36 -0.45 -19.74 4.15
N GLY A 37 -1.21 -19.51 5.23
CA GLY A 37 -1.64 -20.57 6.14
C GLY A 37 -2.91 -21.26 5.62
N LYS A 38 -2.86 -22.59 5.48
CA LYS A 38 -4.03 -23.48 5.41
C LYS A 38 -4.63 -23.69 6.80
N PRO A 39 -5.96 -23.87 6.92
CA PRO A 39 -6.52 -24.71 7.98
C PRO A 39 -7.08 -26.02 7.43
N ARG A 40 -7.03 -27.02 8.30
CA ARG A 40 -7.33 -28.44 8.10
C ARG A 40 -8.75 -28.74 8.60
N SER A 41 -9.58 -29.26 7.70
CA SER A 41 -10.64 -30.27 7.84
C SER A 41 -11.21 -30.57 9.24
N LYS A 42 -12.55 -30.51 9.35
CA LYS A 42 -13.42 -31.65 9.75
C LYS A 42 -14.90 -31.38 9.36
N ASN A 43 -15.44 -32.28 8.53
CA ASN A 43 -16.81 -32.88 8.47
C ASN A 43 -18.02 -32.14 9.09
N THR A 44 -19.25 -32.19 8.59
CA THR A 44 -19.96 -32.91 7.50
C THR A 44 -21.39 -32.38 7.47
N SER A 45 -21.98 -32.32 6.26
CA SER A 45 -23.40 -32.56 5.94
C SER A 45 -24.50 -31.97 6.84
N THR A 46 -25.16 -30.92 6.38
CA THR A 46 -26.61 -30.88 6.05
C THR A 46 -27.10 -29.43 5.95
N ARG A 47 -27.88 -29.15 4.90
CA ARG A 47 -28.88 -28.05 4.70
C ARG A 47 -28.74 -27.34 3.36
N LEU A 48 -29.12 -28.08 2.33
CA LEU A 48 -29.95 -27.55 1.26
C LEU A 48 -31.30 -27.18 1.89
N THR A 49 -31.59 -25.89 2.03
CA THR A 49 -32.93 -25.27 1.98
C THR A 49 -32.80 -23.80 2.38
N LYS A 50 -32.88 -22.89 1.40
CA LYS A 50 -33.47 -21.55 1.51
C LYS A 50 -33.18 -20.76 0.23
N TRP A 51 -34.04 -20.97 -0.75
CA TRP A 51 -34.37 -19.98 -1.76
C TRP A 51 -35.90 -19.88 -1.79
N PHE A 52 -36.39 -18.65 -1.90
CA PHE A 52 -37.79 -18.22 -2.00
C PHE A 52 -38.64 -18.14 -0.71
N MET A 53 -38.60 -16.96 -0.08
CA MET A 53 -39.83 -16.27 0.31
C MET A 53 -39.92 -14.98 -0.53
N SER A 54 -40.93 -14.90 -1.38
CA SER A 54 -41.80 -13.72 -1.54
C SER A 54 -42.78 -13.97 -2.67
N TYR A 55 -43.98 -14.43 -2.31
CA TYR A 55 -45.23 -14.06 -3.00
C TYR A 55 -46.31 -14.08 -1.94
N ALA A 56 -46.71 -12.88 -1.52
CA ALA A 56 -47.90 -12.62 -0.74
C ALA A 56 -49.00 -12.21 -1.70
N VAL A 57 -49.97 -13.09 -1.97
CA VAL A 57 -51.27 -12.71 -2.56
C VAL A 57 -52.34 -13.73 -2.09
N LEU A 58 -53.45 -13.20 -1.57
CA LEU A 58 -54.77 -13.80 -1.27
C LEU A 58 -55.01 -14.50 0.10
N PRO A 59 -55.70 -13.82 1.04
CA PRO A 59 -56.25 -14.39 2.25
C PRO A 59 -57.75 -14.70 2.10
N GLU A 60 -58.15 -15.91 1.67
CA GLU A 60 -59.57 -16.34 1.74
C GLU A 60 -59.82 -17.83 2.07
N LEU A 61 -58.80 -18.64 2.43
CA LEU A 61 -58.99 -20.09 2.64
C LEU A 61 -58.94 -20.60 4.10
N PHE A 62 -58.97 -19.70 5.10
CA PHE A 62 -58.87 -20.09 6.51
C PHE A 62 -60.20 -20.23 7.28
N SER A 63 -61.35 -20.06 6.61
CA SER A 63 -62.68 -20.21 7.24
C SER A 63 -63.26 -21.64 7.14
N LEU A 64 -62.88 -22.43 6.13
CA LEU A 64 -63.48 -23.75 5.86
C LEU A 64 -62.79 -24.93 6.56
N THR A 65 -61.51 -24.81 6.91
CA THR A 65 -60.74 -25.89 7.58
C THR A 65 -60.95 -25.93 9.09
N SER A 66 -61.32 -24.80 9.71
CA SER A 66 -61.74 -24.71 11.12
C SER A 66 -63.13 -25.31 11.36
N PHE A 67 -64.03 -25.23 10.38
CA PHE A 67 -65.41 -25.73 10.50
C PHE A 67 -65.48 -27.27 10.42
N ILE A 68 -64.69 -27.90 9.55
CA ILE A 68 -64.66 -29.36 9.37
C ILE A 68 -63.97 -30.04 10.56
N LEU A 69 -62.94 -29.43 11.16
CA LEU A 69 -62.25 -29.98 12.33
C LEU A 69 -63.07 -29.84 13.63
N LYS A 70 -63.94 -28.81 13.73
CA LYS A 70 -64.92 -28.69 14.83
C LYS A 70 -66.08 -29.68 14.72
N MET A 71 -66.43 -30.12 13.50
CA MET A 71 -67.46 -31.15 13.28
C MET A 71 -66.96 -32.55 13.68
N MET A 72 -65.68 -32.86 13.47
CA MET A 72 -65.12 -34.18 13.78
C MET A 72 -64.76 -34.40 15.26
N MET A 73 -64.62 -33.33 16.07
CA MET A 73 -64.29 -33.46 17.50
C MET A 73 -65.51 -33.47 18.44
N LYS A 74 -66.74 -33.29 17.94
CA LYS A 74 -67.97 -33.34 18.75
C LYS A 74 -68.69 -34.69 18.72
N ALA A 75 -68.02 -35.77 18.30
CA ALA A 75 -68.58 -37.12 18.20
C ALA A 75 -67.86 -38.19 19.04
N LYS A 76 -67.03 -37.80 20.02
CA LYS A 76 -66.41 -38.71 21.01
C LYS A 76 -66.61 -38.23 22.45
N LYS A 77 -67.86 -38.10 22.88
CA LYS A 77 -68.25 -38.11 24.29
C LYS A 77 -69.76 -38.33 24.42
N CYS A 78 -70.17 -39.58 24.47
CA CYS A 78 -71.32 -40.06 25.24
C CYS A 78 -71.35 -41.58 25.13
N GLN A 79 -70.94 -42.22 26.22
CA GLN A 79 -71.14 -43.64 26.44
C GLN A 79 -72.50 -43.81 27.17
N LEU A 80 -73.16 -44.93 26.88
CA LEU A 80 -74.38 -45.47 27.48
C LEU A 80 -75.71 -44.83 27.06
N SER A 81 -76.46 -45.55 26.22
CA SER A 81 -77.56 -46.38 26.73
C SER A 81 -78.08 -47.33 25.66
N SER A 82 -78.34 -48.57 26.09
CA SER A 82 -79.33 -49.52 25.55
C SER A 82 -79.15 -50.07 24.12
N TYR A 83 -78.66 -51.30 24.07
CA TYR A 83 -79.15 -52.46 23.33
C TYR A 83 -80.33 -52.26 22.36
N SER A 84 -80.22 -52.94 21.21
CA SER A 84 -81.21 -53.11 20.12
C SER A 84 -80.98 -52.22 18.90
N LEU A 85 -80.06 -52.64 18.02
CA LEU A 85 -80.25 -52.66 16.54
C LEU A 85 -78.99 -53.23 15.84
N MET A 86 -78.46 -54.34 16.35
CA MET A 86 -77.59 -55.26 15.60
C MET A 86 -78.46 -56.19 14.75
N ALA A 87 -79.26 -55.63 13.83
CA ALA A 87 -80.18 -56.44 13.02
C ALA A 87 -80.43 -55.91 11.58
N GLU A 88 -79.72 -54.87 11.11
CA GLU A 88 -79.96 -54.33 9.75
C GLU A 88 -78.70 -53.96 8.96
N ILE A 89 -77.52 -54.46 9.37
CA ILE A 89 -76.25 -54.33 8.63
C ILE A 89 -76.01 -55.57 7.76
N ARG A 90 -77.05 -56.09 7.09
CA ARG A 90 -76.91 -57.23 6.17
C ARG A 90 -77.79 -57.19 4.93
N ARG A 91 -78.12 -56.00 4.43
CA ARG A 91 -78.69 -55.82 3.10
C ARG A 91 -78.25 -54.45 2.57
N CYS A 92 -77.80 -54.42 1.32
CA CYS A 92 -77.27 -53.26 0.58
C CYS A 92 -75.76 -52.98 0.69
N PHE A 93 -74.93 -54.01 0.79
CA PHE A 93 -73.54 -53.95 0.31
C PHE A 93 -73.52 -54.44 -1.14
N ASN A 94 -73.84 -53.56 -2.10
CA ASN A 94 -73.82 -53.88 -3.53
C ASN A 94 -72.49 -53.40 -4.14
N PRO A 95 -71.48 -54.28 -4.34
CA PRO A 95 -70.18 -53.88 -4.90
C PRO A 95 -70.28 -53.34 -6.34
N MET A 96 -71.40 -53.62 -7.01
CA MET A 96 -71.67 -53.20 -8.38
C MET A 96 -71.89 -51.68 -8.53
N ARG A 97 -72.38 -50.99 -7.49
CA ARG A 97 -72.60 -49.53 -7.54
C ARG A 97 -71.32 -48.73 -7.36
N TYR A 98 -70.38 -49.22 -6.54
CA TYR A 98 -69.07 -48.58 -6.36
C TYR A 98 -68.15 -48.77 -7.57
N ALA A 99 -68.22 -49.93 -8.24
CA ALA A 99 -67.52 -50.16 -9.49
C ALA A 99 -67.98 -49.20 -10.61
N LEU A 100 -69.29 -48.95 -10.69
CA LEU A 100 -69.89 -48.02 -11.66
C LEU A 100 -69.52 -46.57 -11.37
N CYS A 101 -69.54 -46.14 -10.10
CA CYS A 101 -69.08 -44.81 -9.72
C CYS A 101 -67.57 -44.61 -9.92
N ALA A 102 -66.73 -45.64 -9.68
CA ALA A 102 -65.30 -45.57 -9.94
C ALA A 102 -64.99 -45.51 -11.44
N MET A 103 -65.70 -46.26 -12.27
CA MET A 103 -65.58 -46.17 -13.74
C MET A 103 -66.03 -44.80 -14.26
N LEU A 104 -67.11 -44.24 -13.72
CA LEU A 104 -67.57 -42.91 -14.10
C LEU A 104 -66.58 -41.80 -13.68
N LEU A 105 -65.96 -41.94 -12.50
CA LEU A 105 -64.94 -41.00 -12.03
C LEU A 105 -63.67 -41.06 -12.90
N ILE A 106 -63.26 -42.25 -13.33
CA ILE A 106 -62.13 -42.44 -14.26
C ILE A 106 -62.46 -41.86 -15.64
N LEU A 107 -63.69 -42.05 -16.14
CA LEU A 107 -64.13 -41.52 -17.43
C LEU A 107 -64.22 -39.98 -17.44
N ILE A 108 -64.54 -39.36 -16.30
CA ILE A 108 -64.60 -37.90 -16.13
C ILE A 108 -63.19 -37.30 -15.89
N LEU A 109 -62.25 -38.07 -15.33
CA LEU A 109 -60.84 -37.64 -15.13
C LEU A 109 -59.95 -37.86 -16.37
N THR A 110 -60.30 -38.76 -17.28
CA THR A 110 -59.51 -39.01 -18.51
C THR A 110 -59.38 -37.83 -19.50
N PRO A 111 -60.40 -36.98 -19.74
CA PRO A 111 -60.22 -35.84 -20.63
C PRO A 111 -59.39 -34.70 -20.02
N ALA A 112 -59.21 -34.63 -18.70
CA ALA A 112 -58.42 -33.57 -18.06
C ALA A 112 -56.89 -33.74 -18.23
N ILE A 113 -56.43 -34.96 -18.54
CA ILE A 113 -55.00 -35.25 -18.75
C ILE A 113 -54.58 -35.02 -20.21
N CYS A 114 -55.54 -34.98 -21.15
CA CYS A 114 -55.25 -34.90 -22.59
C CYS A 114 -55.20 -33.46 -23.16
N PHE A 115 -55.58 -32.43 -22.40
CA PHE A 115 -55.56 -31.02 -22.83
C PHE A 115 -54.41 -30.19 -22.21
N ALA A 116 -53.43 -30.83 -21.56
CA ALA A 116 -52.32 -30.14 -20.89
C ALA A 116 -50.99 -30.18 -21.68
N SER A 117 -51.03 -30.34 -22.99
CA SER A 117 -49.83 -30.21 -23.83
C SER A 117 -50.11 -29.49 -25.15
N GLU A 118 -50.45 -28.21 -25.04
CA GLU A 118 -50.20 -27.23 -26.10
C GLU A 118 -49.34 -26.11 -25.50
N GLN A 119 -48.15 -26.50 -25.06
CA GLN A 119 -47.06 -25.54 -24.93
C GLN A 119 -46.65 -25.18 -26.35
N GLY A 120 -47.20 -24.06 -26.83
CA GLY A 120 -46.66 -23.35 -27.96
C GLY A 120 -45.15 -23.31 -27.82
N SER A 121 -44.47 -23.97 -28.74
CA SER A 121 -43.04 -23.82 -28.94
C SER A 121 -42.80 -22.36 -29.23
N ILE A 122 -42.38 -21.59 -28.22
CA ILE A 122 -41.66 -20.35 -28.47
C ILE A 122 -40.48 -20.78 -29.32
N ASP A 123 -40.43 -20.28 -30.56
CA ASP A 123 -39.31 -20.45 -31.48
C ASP A 123 -38.02 -20.25 -30.68
N LYS A 124 -37.34 -21.35 -30.37
CA LYS A 124 -36.13 -21.30 -29.55
C LYS A 124 -35.07 -20.71 -30.45
N LEU A 125 -34.89 -19.40 -30.37
CA LEU A 125 -33.85 -18.69 -31.08
C LEU A 125 -32.52 -19.44 -30.89
N PRO A 126 -31.69 -19.61 -31.94
CA PRO A 126 -30.43 -20.34 -31.88
C PRO A 126 -29.34 -19.63 -31.04
N LEU A 127 -29.75 -18.63 -30.25
CA LEU A 127 -28.93 -17.66 -29.56
C LEU A 127 -29.66 -17.22 -28.28
N GLU A 128 -28.96 -17.24 -27.15
CA GLU A 128 -29.44 -16.65 -25.90
C GLU A 128 -28.75 -15.28 -25.73
N VAL A 129 -29.53 -14.20 -25.75
CA VAL A 129 -29.06 -12.83 -25.51
C VAL A 129 -29.67 -12.33 -24.21
N SER A 130 -28.84 -11.82 -23.30
CA SER A 130 -29.28 -11.26 -22.03
C SER A 130 -28.51 -9.99 -21.71
N ALA A 131 -29.22 -8.95 -21.29
CA ALA A 131 -28.63 -7.74 -20.71
C ALA A 131 -28.68 -7.82 -19.18
N SER A 132 -27.69 -7.25 -18.50
CA SER A 132 -27.63 -7.23 -17.04
C SER A 132 -26.88 -6.00 -16.55
N VAL A 133 -27.21 -5.54 -15.36
CA VAL A 133 -26.53 -4.46 -14.64
C VAL A 133 -26.04 -5.02 -13.31
N ASP A 134 -24.92 -4.51 -12.79
CA ASP A 134 -24.37 -4.89 -11.49
C ASP A 134 -25.15 -4.33 -10.29
N LYS A 135 -25.74 -3.14 -10.45
CA LYS A 135 -26.56 -2.44 -9.45
C LYS A 135 -27.87 -1.93 -10.06
N ASP A 136 -29.00 -2.34 -9.50
CA ASP A 136 -30.33 -1.79 -9.78
C ASP A 136 -30.57 -0.45 -9.07
N LYS A 137 -29.88 -0.24 -7.94
CA LYS A 137 -29.85 1.01 -7.17
C LYS A 137 -28.42 1.51 -6.99
N ALA A 138 -28.19 2.78 -7.31
CA ALA A 138 -26.90 3.43 -7.19
C ALA A 138 -27.03 4.83 -6.60
N THR A 139 -25.95 5.42 -6.10
CA THR A 139 -25.91 6.83 -5.68
C THR A 139 -25.22 7.70 -6.72
N ILE A 140 -25.43 9.02 -6.67
CA ILE A 140 -24.73 9.97 -7.54
C ILE A 140 -23.20 9.76 -7.44
N GLY A 141 -22.53 9.55 -8.58
CA GLY A 141 -21.09 9.32 -8.68
C GLY A 141 -20.66 7.84 -8.59
N ASP A 142 -21.59 6.90 -8.36
CA ASP A 142 -21.31 5.48 -8.47
C ASP A 142 -21.15 5.06 -9.95
N LYS A 143 -20.14 4.22 -10.21
CA LYS A 143 -19.98 3.56 -11.52
C LYS A 143 -20.88 2.33 -11.58
N ILE A 144 -21.66 2.23 -12.66
CA ILE A 144 -22.58 1.12 -12.93
C ILE A 144 -22.06 0.34 -14.13
N THR A 145 -21.99 -0.99 -14.03
CA THR A 145 -21.49 -1.86 -15.11
C THR A 145 -22.65 -2.52 -15.84
N TYR A 146 -22.96 -2.04 -17.04
CA TYR A 146 -23.91 -2.68 -17.95
C TYR A 146 -23.22 -3.75 -18.79
N SER A 147 -23.84 -4.93 -18.93
CA SER A 147 -23.25 -6.07 -19.61
C SER A 147 -24.25 -6.78 -20.52
N ILE A 148 -23.92 -6.90 -21.80
CA ILE A 148 -24.64 -7.70 -22.79
C ILE A 148 -23.91 -9.04 -22.95
N THR A 149 -24.61 -10.13 -22.68
CA THR A 149 -24.08 -11.50 -22.82
C THR A 149 -24.83 -12.24 -23.90
N VAL A 150 -24.07 -12.83 -24.83
CA VAL A 150 -24.59 -13.56 -25.98
C VAL A 150 -23.98 -14.97 -25.96
N LYS A 151 -24.80 -16.00 -25.81
CA LYS A 151 -24.37 -17.41 -25.93
C LYS A 151 -24.84 -17.98 -27.26
N ALA A 152 -23.88 -18.38 -28.08
CA ALA A 152 -24.13 -18.81 -29.46
C ALA A 152 -23.30 -20.04 -29.83
N ASP A 153 -23.77 -20.80 -30.81
CA ASP A 153 -22.97 -21.85 -31.44
C ASP A 153 -21.78 -21.28 -32.24
N LYS A 154 -20.75 -22.10 -32.47
CA LYS A 154 -19.50 -21.69 -33.13
C LYS A 154 -19.66 -21.18 -34.57
N ASP A 155 -20.79 -21.50 -35.20
CA ASP A 155 -21.09 -21.20 -36.60
C ASP A 155 -21.90 -19.91 -36.79
N ILE A 156 -22.08 -19.16 -35.71
CA ILE A 156 -22.78 -17.88 -35.68
C ILE A 156 -21.76 -16.74 -35.53
N GLU A 157 -21.85 -15.77 -36.43
CA GLU A 157 -21.15 -14.49 -36.38
C GLU A 157 -22.04 -13.45 -35.68
N ILE A 158 -21.47 -12.65 -34.77
CA ILE A 158 -22.21 -11.71 -33.92
C ILE A 158 -21.57 -10.32 -34.03
N LYS A 159 -22.42 -9.30 -34.16
CA LYS A 159 -22.07 -7.89 -34.05
C LYS A 159 -22.90 -7.26 -32.95
N PHE A 160 -22.22 -6.71 -31.95
CA PHE A 160 -22.85 -5.97 -30.87
C PHE A 160 -23.26 -4.56 -31.33
N PRO A 161 -24.25 -3.95 -30.67
CA PRO A 161 -24.60 -2.56 -30.93
C PRO A 161 -23.48 -1.62 -30.50
N GLU A 162 -23.29 -0.56 -31.29
CA GLU A 162 -22.42 0.55 -30.92
C GLU A 162 -23.29 1.65 -30.31
N PHE A 163 -23.10 1.87 -29.01
CA PHE A 163 -23.67 3.02 -28.33
C PHE A 163 -22.74 4.21 -28.54
N GLY A 164 -23.30 5.41 -28.73
CA GLY A 164 -22.52 6.65 -28.84
C GLY A 164 -21.89 7.05 -27.50
N GLN A 165 -21.91 8.33 -27.17
CA GLN A 165 -21.35 8.81 -25.88
C GLN A 165 -22.30 8.67 -24.69
N ASN A 166 -23.60 8.48 -24.95
CA ASN A 166 -24.64 8.36 -23.93
C ASN A 166 -25.51 7.14 -24.18
N LEU A 167 -25.96 6.52 -23.09
CA LEU A 167 -26.87 5.37 -23.08
C LEU A 167 -27.94 5.60 -22.02
N GLY A 168 -29.18 5.88 -22.44
CA GLY A 168 -30.31 5.99 -21.50
C GLY A 168 -30.17 7.08 -20.44
N GLY A 169 -29.41 8.16 -20.73
CA GLY A 169 -29.10 9.24 -19.78
C GLY A 169 -27.80 9.04 -18.99
N PHE A 170 -27.13 7.90 -19.14
CA PHE A 170 -25.78 7.67 -18.59
C PHE A 170 -24.69 8.04 -19.58
N ALA A 171 -23.58 8.59 -19.08
CA ALA A 171 -22.36 8.79 -19.85
C ALA A 171 -21.52 7.51 -19.86
N ILE A 172 -21.08 7.08 -21.04
CA ILE A 172 -20.20 5.90 -21.17
C ILE A 172 -18.75 6.34 -20.91
N LYS A 173 -18.15 5.82 -19.83
CA LYS A 173 -16.76 6.14 -19.45
C LYS A 173 -15.74 5.18 -20.04
N ASP A 174 -16.09 3.90 -20.14
CA ASP A 174 -15.23 2.85 -20.66
C ASP A 174 -16.09 1.71 -21.22
N PHE A 175 -15.55 0.93 -22.15
CA PHE A 175 -16.22 -0.23 -22.72
C PHE A 175 -15.20 -1.27 -23.19
N GLY A 176 -15.60 -2.54 -23.14
CA GLY A 176 -14.73 -3.63 -23.56
C GLY A 176 -15.49 -4.89 -23.94
N THR A 177 -14.81 -5.76 -24.69
CA THR A 177 -15.35 -7.06 -25.10
C THR A 177 -14.53 -8.20 -24.52
N SER A 178 -15.22 -9.26 -24.10
CA SER A 178 -14.62 -10.48 -23.59
C SER A 178 -15.26 -11.68 -24.27
N ARG A 179 -14.42 -12.60 -24.76
CA ARG A 179 -14.87 -13.83 -25.41
C ARG A 179 -14.37 -15.03 -24.64
N LYS A 180 -15.28 -15.94 -24.25
CA LYS A 180 -14.95 -17.23 -23.66
C LYS A 180 -15.60 -18.34 -24.47
N GLY A 181 -14.87 -19.42 -24.72
CA GLY A 181 -15.40 -20.58 -25.44
C GLY A 181 -15.39 -21.81 -24.54
N TRP A 182 -16.52 -22.51 -24.43
CA TRP A 182 -16.61 -23.79 -23.75
C TRP A 182 -17.26 -24.82 -24.67
N PHE A 183 -16.54 -25.91 -24.97
CA PHE A 183 -17.00 -27.01 -25.85
C PHE A 183 -17.55 -26.55 -27.21
N ARG A 184 -18.88 -26.54 -27.40
CA ARG A 184 -19.61 -26.24 -28.66
C ARG A 184 -20.22 -24.83 -28.69
N THR A 185 -20.29 -24.15 -27.54
CA THR A 185 -20.86 -22.82 -27.39
C THR A 185 -19.79 -21.77 -27.12
N LYS A 186 -19.94 -20.59 -27.73
CA LYS A 186 -19.13 -19.41 -27.46
C LYS A 186 -19.98 -18.38 -26.72
N THR A 187 -19.44 -17.85 -25.62
CA THR A 187 -20.03 -16.77 -24.86
C THR A 187 -19.28 -15.49 -25.16
N TYR A 188 -19.99 -14.53 -25.74
CA TYR A 188 -19.49 -13.18 -25.97
C TYR A 188 -20.11 -12.26 -24.94
N ARG A 189 -19.28 -11.45 -24.28
CA ARG A 189 -19.73 -10.47 -23.29
C ARG A 189 -19.17 -9.10 -23.68
N GLN A 190 -20.04 -8.12 -23.84
CA GLN A 190 -19.63 -6.72 -23.97
C GLN A 190 -20.11 -5.96 -22.73
N TRP A 191 -19.20 -5.22 -22.11
CA TRP A 191 -19.49 -4.45 -20.91
C TRP A 191 -19.20 -2.97 -21.12
N TYR A 192 -19.97 -2.13 -20.44
CA TYR A 192 -19.91 -0.67 -20.48
C TYR A 192 -19.93 -0.16 -19.04
N VAL A 193 -19.05 0.80 -18.75
CA VAL A 193 -19.01 1.50 -17.47
C VAL A 193 -19.78 2.80 -17.64
N LEU A 194 -20.91 2.89 -16.94
CA LEU A 194 -21.88 3.97 -16.96
C LEU A 194 -21.71 4.85 -15.73
N ASP A 195 -21.91 6.15 -15.91
CA ASP A 195 -21.81 7.17 -14.85
C ASP A 195 -22.86 8.28 -15.08
N THR A 196 -23.37 8.86 -13.99
CA THR A 196 -24.33 9.98 -14.02
C THR A 196 -24.12 10.91 -12.82
N TYR A 197 -24.42 12.19 -13.03
CA TYR A 197 -24.32 13.24 -12.01
C TYR A 197 -25.68 13.65 -11.45
N THR A 198 -26.77 13.15 -12.01
CA THR A 198 -28.13 13.49 -11.62
C THR A 198 -28.83 12.28 -10.98
N SER A 199 -29.60 12.53 -9.94
CA SER A 199 -30.48 11.52 -9.31
C SER A 199 -31.78 11.41 -10.10
N GLY A 200 -32.33 10.21 -10.16
CA GLY A 200 -33.55 9.91 -10.91
C GLY A 200 -33.63 8.46 -11.35
N LYS A 201 -34.73 8.13 -12.03
CA LYS A 201 -34.93 6.82 -12.66
C LYS A 201 -34.47 6.90 -14.10
N TYR A 202 -33.47 6.10 -14.44
CA TYR A 202 -32.92 6.00 -15.78
C TYR A 202 -33.32 4.66 -16.40
N SER A 203 -33.53 4.66 -17.70
CA SER A 203 -33.88 3.45 -18.44
C SER A 203 -32.85 3.19 -19.53
N ILE A 204 -32.20 2.04 -19.46
CA ILE A 204 -31.22 1.57 -20.43
C ILE A 204 -32.00 0.86 -21.54
N PRO A 205 -32.05 1.42 -22.77
CA PRO A 205 -32.89 0.90 -23.84
C PRO A 205 -32.47 -0.49 -24.32
N GLU A 206 -33.36 -1.17 -25.04
CA GLU A 206 -33.08 -2.45 -25.69
C GLU A 206 -31.82 -2.41 -26.57
N ALA A 207 -30.94 -3.38 -26.39
CA ALA A 207 -29.72 -3.51 -27.17
C ALA A 207 -29.97 -4.44 -28.36
N ARG A 208 -29.86 -3.91 -29.59
CA ARG A 208 -30.02 -4.70 -30.83
C ARG A 208 -28.73 -5.39 -31.21
N VAL A 209 -28.66 -6.69 -30.95
CA VAL A 209 -27.54 -7.55 -31.34
C VAL A 209 -27.83 -8.16 -32.71
N LYS A 210 -26.92 -7.94 -33.67
CA LYS A 210 -27.03 -8.55 -35.00
C LYS A 210 -26.28 -9.86 -35.03
N TYR A 211 -26.89 -10.90 -35.56
CA TYR A 211 -26.26 -12.21 -35.72
C TYR A 211 -26.55 -12.82 -37.09
N ARG A 212 -25.68 -13.73 -37.52
CA ARG A 212 -25.82 -14.42 -38.80
C ARG A 212 -25.16 -15.79 -38.72
N LYS A 213 -25.83 -16.82 -39.25
CA LYS A 213 -25.18 -18.12 -39.48
C LYS A 213 -24.20 -17.98 -40.64
N LYS A 214 -22.98 -18.54 -40.56
CA LYS A 214 -21.99 -18.46 -41.64
C LYS A 214 -22.49 -18.92 -43.02
N SER A 215 -23.53 -19.74 -43.06
CA SER A 215 -24.19 -20.23 -44.29
C SER A 215 -25.19 -19.25 -44.92
N GLN A 216 -25.61 -18.21 -44.19
CA GLN A 216 -26.58 -17.21 -44.64
C GLN A 216 -25.88 -15.87 -44.87
N LYS A 217 -26.34 -15.07 -45.85
CA LYS A 217 -25.79 -13.74 -46.14
C LYS A 217 -26.46 -12.62 -45.33
N GLU A 218 -27.73 -12.79 -44.97
CA GLU A 218 -28.56 -11.81 -44.27
C GLU A 218 -28.29 -11.77 -42.76
N TRP A 219 -28.32 -10.58 -42.18
CA TRP A 219 -28.20 -10.38 -40.73
C TRP A 219 -29.59 -10.41 -40.10
N GLN A 220 -29.71 -11.16 -39.00
CA GLN A 220 -30.89 -11.18 -38.16
C GLN A 220 -30.62 -10.34 -36.90
N GLU A 221 -31.65 -9.72 -36.35
CA GLU A 221 -31.54 -8.85 -35.17
C GLU A 221 -32.32 -9.46 -33.99
N VAL A 222 -31.72 -9.39 -32.81
CA VAL A 222 -32.36 -9.73 -31.53
C VAL A 222 -32.16 -8.57 -30.58
N SER A 223 -33.26 -8.10 -29.99
CA SER A 223 -33.27 -7.10 -28.93
C SER A 223 -33.11 -7.75 -27.56
N THR A 224 -32.44 -7.07 -26.64
CA THR A 224 -32.50 -7.38 -25.20
C THR A 224 -33.66 -6.66 -24.54
N ASP A 225 -34.00 -7.09 -23.33
CA ASP A 225 -34.90 -6.34 -22.47
C ASP A 225 -34.31 -4.98 -22.06
N GLU A 226 -35.19 -4.02 -21.83
CA GLU A 226 -34.89 -2.71 -21.24
C GLU A 226 -34.64 -2.85 -19.73
N ILE A 227 -33.65 -2.13 -19.20
CA ILE A 227 -33.28 -2.20 -17.77
C ILE A 227 -33.42 -0.83 -17.12
N THR A 228 -34.25 -0.74 -16.09
CA THR A 228 -34.38 0.46 -15.27
C THR A 228 -33.38 0.45 -14.11
N VAL A 229 -32.70 1.59 -13.89
CA VAL A 229 -31.77 1.80 -12.77
C VAL A 229 -32.18 3.07 -12.01
N GLU A 230 -32.27 2.98 -10.70
CA GLU A 230 -32.64 4.08 -9.81
C GLU A 230 -31.37 4.69 -9.18
N VAL A 231 -31.16 5.99 -9.40
CA VAL A 231 -30.02 6.73 -8.86
C VAL A 231 -30.51 7.65 -7.75
N GLU A 232 -30.17 7.31 -6.51
CA GLU A 232 -30.55 8.04 -5.31
C GLU A 232 -29.58 9.19 -5.02
N SER A 233 -30.14 10.29 -4.51
CA SER A 233 -29.34 11.39 -4.01
C SER A 233 -28.79 11.07 -2.62
N ILE A 234 -27.48 11.27 -2.44
CA ILE A 234 -26.82 11.14 -1.13
C ILE A 234 -27.37 12.20 -0.14
N LEU A 235 -27.94 13.30 -0.65
CA LEU A 235 -28.49 14.38 0.17
C LEU A 235 -29.85 14.04 0.79
N GLU A 236 -30.64 13.17 0.17
CA GLU A 236 -32.00 12.82 0.64
C GLU A 236 -31.97 11.78 1.76
N ASN A 237 -31.02 10.84 1.71
CA ASN A 237 -30.75 9.90 2.80
C ASN A 237 -29.97 10.52 3.97
N ALA A 238 -29.74 11.84 3.96
CA ALA A 238 -29.11 12.57 5.06
C ALA A 238 -30.10 12.84 6.22
N GLU A 239 -31.06 11.95 6.48
CA GLU A 239 -31.89 11.99 7.69
C GLU A 239 -31.10 11.67 8.97
N ASP A 240 -29.85 11.23 8.83
CA ASP A 240 -28.83 11.23 9.89
C ASP A 240 -28.32 12.66 10.24
N LYS A 241 -28.93 13.72 9.71
CA LYS A 241 -28.67 15.13 10.06
C LYS A 241 -29.36 15.61 11.35
N ARG A 242 -29.70 14.71 12.28
CA ARG A 242 -30.05 15.15 13.66
C ARG A 242 -28.81 15.48 14.51
N ASP A 243 -27.61 15.26 13.98
CA ASP A 243 -26.34 15.64 14.64
C ASP A 243 -25.61 16.76 13.89
N ILE A 244 -26.32 17.65 13.20
CA ILE A 244 -25.76 18.96 12.85
C ILE A 244 -25.87 19.82 14.10
N ARG A 245 -24.85 19.76 14.96
CA ARG A 245 -24.73 20.65 16.12
C ARG A 245 -24.41 22.06 15.64
N GLU A 246 -25.02 23.04 16.29
CA GLU A 246 -24.68 24.44 16.12
C GLU A 246 -23.19 24.67 16.45
N ILE A 247 -22.53 25.58 15.72
CA ILE A 247 -21.11 25.88 15.92
C ILE A 247 -20.96 26.43 17.34
N ALA A 248 -20.29 25.67 18.22
CA ALA A 248 -20.03 26.10 19.59
C ALA A 248 -19.19 27.39 19.57
N GLY A 249 -19.63 28.42 20.29
CA GLY A 249 -18.87 29.66 20.44
C GLY A 249 -17.50 29.44 21.10
N PRO A 250 -16.57 30.40 20.98
CA PRO A 250 -15.25 30.27 21.57
C PRO A 250 -15.36 30.15 23.09
N ILE A 251 -14.90 29.02 23.62
CA ILE A 251 -14.84 28.76 25.05
C ILE A 251 -13.71 29.62 25.61
N GLY A 252 -14.04 30.63 26.41
CA GLY A 252 -13.05 31.45 27.10
C GLY A 252 -12.34 30.61 28.15
N PHE A 253 -11.09 30.22 27.90
CA PHE A 253 -10.24 29.61 28.92
C PHE A 253 -9.65 30.75 29.78
N PRO A 254 -10.01 30.87 31.07
CA PRO A 254 -9.27 31.77 31.94
C PRO A 254 -7.86 31.20 32.08
N VAL A 255 -6.89 31.80 31.37
CA VAL A 255 -5.48 31.39 31.45
C VAL A 255 -4.95 31.82 32.82
N LYS A 256 -5.19 30.99 33.82
CA LYS A 256 -4.51 31.08 35.11
C LYS A 256 -3.12 30.49 34.91
N ILE A 257 -2.16 31.34 34.56
CA ILE A 257 -0.76 30.93 34.46
C ILE A 257 -0.32 30.50 35.85
N PRO A 258 -0.04 29.21 36.09
CA PRO A 258 0.35 28.76 37.41
C PRO A 258 1.67 29.39 37.83
N TRP A 259 1.76 29.81 39.10
CA TRP A 259 2.88 30.58 39.65
C TRP A 259 4.25 29.90 39.48
N TYR A 260 4.30 28.56 39.40
CA TYR A 260 5.55 27.81 39.18
C TYR A 260 6.16 28.07 37.79
N LEU A 261 5.39 28.47 36.78
CA LEU A 261 5.93 28.82 35.46
C LEU A 261 6.79 30.08 35.52
N TRP A 262 6.46 31.03 36.39
CA TRP A 262 7.31 32.19 36.67
C TRP A 262 8.62 31.77 37.34
N GLY A 263 8.58 30.76 38.21
CA GLY A 263 9.77 30.14 38.78
C GLY A 263 10.66 29.48 37.72
N ILE A 264 10.08 28.74 36.79
CA ILE A 264 10.80 28.12 35.66
C ILE A 264 11.42 29.20 34.76
N LEU A 265 10.68 30.25 34.42
CA LEU A 265 11.18 31.36 33.60
C LEU A 265 12.34 32.07 34.30
N GLY A 266 12.25 32.30 35.61
CA GLY A 266 13.33 32.86 36.41
C GLY A 266 14.58 31.97 36.43
N LEU A 267 14.40 30.65 36.53
CA LEU A 267 15.50 29.69 36.47
C LEU A 267 16.19 29.67 35.10
N ILE A 268 15.42 29.74 34.01
CA ILE A 268 15.95 29.84 32.64
C ILE A 268 16.73 31.15 32.48
N ALA A 269 16.20 32.28 32.95
CA ALA A 269 16.88 33.57 32.88
C ALA A 269 18.18 33.58 33.69
N LEU A 270 18.19 32.96 34.88
CA LEU A 270 19.39 32.82 35.70
C LEU A 270 20.43 31.90 35.04
N GLY A 271 20.00 30.78 34.44
CA GLY A 271 20.87 29.88 33.67
C GLY A 271 21.49 30.57 32.45
N ALA A 272 20.69 31.33 31.71
CA ALA A 272 21.18 32.11 30.57
C ALA A 272 22.13 33.22 31.01
N GLY A 273 21.83 33.93 32.10
CA GLY A 273 22.68 34.99 32.65
C GLY A 273 24.02 34.47 33.18
N THR A 274 24.01 33.34 33.89
CA THR A 274 25.23 32.68 34.36
C THR A 274 26.06 32.14 33.20
N ALA A 275 25.43 31.48 32.21
CA ALA A 275 26.12 31.05 31.00
C ALA A 275 26.74 32.24 30.25
N PHE A 276 25.98 33.32 30.04
CA PHE A 276 26.47 34.54 29.39
C PHE A 276 27.65 35.16 30.16
N PHE A 277 27.56 35.25 31.49
CA PHE A 277 28.63 35.77 32.33
C PHE A 277 29.89 34.89 32.26
N LEU A 278 29.74 33.56 32.28
CA LEU A 278 30.85 32.61 32.13
C LEU A 278 31.48 32.67 30.73
N PHE A 279 30.68 32.78 29.67
CA PHE A 279 31.19 32.99 28.30
C PHE A 279 31.93 34.32 28.16
N LYS A 280 31.42 35.39 28.77
CA LYS A 280 32.09 36.70 28.77
C LYS A 280 33.38 36.66 29.57
N ARG A 281 33.40 35.95 30.71
CA ARG A 281 34.60 35.79 31.56
C ARG A 281 35.67 34.91 30.90
N LYS A 282 35.28 33.91 30.09
CA LYS A 282 36.22 33.13 29.24
C LYS A 282 36.86 33.97 28.13
N LYS A 283 36.17 34.99 27.60
CA LYS A 283 36.79 35.98 26.68
C LYS A 283 37.77 36.94 27.37
N THR A 284 37.78 36.99 28.71
CA THR A 284 38.71 37.79 29.51
C THR A 284 39.79 36.94 30.19
N GLN A 285 39.95 35.67 29.79
CA GLN A 285 41.21 34.97 30.05
C GLN A 285 42.22 35.49 29.02
N THR A 286 43.31 36.05 29.53
CA THR A 286 44.56 36.39 28.84
C THR A 286 44.65 35.72 27.47
N VAL A 287 44.43 36.53 26.42
CA VAL A 287 44.84 36.19 25.07
C VAL A 287 46.35 36.11 25.14
N LEU A 288 46.87 34.90 25.41
CA LEU A 288 48.21 34.57 24.96
C LEU A 288 48.26 34.98 23.49
N PRO A 289 49.32 35.67 23.04
CA PRO A 289 49.43 36.00 21.62
C PRO A 289 49.15 34.72 20.82
N PRO A 290 48.31 34.80 19.76
CA PRO A 290 47.97 33.62 18.99
C PRO A 290 49.28 32.94 18.59
N ARG A 291 49.44 31.67 18.96
CA ARG A 291 50.65 30.91 18.64
C ARG A 291 50.85 31.00 17.12
N PRO A 292 52.08 31.25 16.64
CA PRO A 292 52.33 31.35 15.21
C PRO A 292 51.81 30.12 14.48
N ALA A 293 51.11 30.33 13.36
CA ALA A 293 50.46 29.24 12.62
C ALA A 293 51.43 28.11 12.21
N HIS A 294 52.69 28.47 11.92
CA HIS A 294 53.73 27.52 11.53
C HIS A 294 54.17 26.61 12.70
N GLU A 295 54.17 27.10 13.94
CA GLU A 295 54.50 26.26 15.12
C GLU A 295 53.44 25.17 15.33
N ILE A 296 52.17 25.54 15.20
CA ILE A 296 51.04 24.59 15.29
C ILE A 296 51.15 23.54 14.18
N ALA A 297 51.50 23.97 12.96
CA ALA A 297 51.67 23.06 11.84
C ALA A 297 52.86 22.10 12.03
N TYR A 298 53.99 22.56 12.59
CA TYR A 298 55.13 21.71 12.91
C TYR A 298 54.81 20.68 14.00
N GLU A 299 54.14 21.09 15.08
CA GLU A 299 53.65 20.15 16.10
C GLU A 299 52.73 19.08 15.49
N ALA A 300 51.83 19.48 14.58
CA ALA A 300 50.93 18.54 13.93
C ALA A 300 51.66 17.60 12.95
N LEU A 301 52.66 18.08 12.22
CA LEU A 301 53.52 17.24 11.37
C LEU A 301 54.32 16.23 12.21
N GLU A 302 54.83 16.63 13.37
CA GLU A 302 55.52 15.72 14.29
C GLU A 302 54.53 14.71 14.89
N ALA A 303 53.34 15.13 15.31
CA ALA A 303 52.31 14.21 15.76
C ALA A 303 51.91 13.20 14.68
N LEU A 304 51.88 13.61 13.40
CA LEU A 304 51.61 12.73 12.27
C LEU A 304 52.68 11.64 12.12
N THR A 305 53.97 11.96 12.28
CA THR A 305 55.04 10.96 12.20
C THR A 305 54.99 9.97 13.36
N GLN A 306 54.66 10.43 14.58
CA GLN A 306 54.52 9.58 15.77
C GLN A 306 53.34 8.60 15.69
N LYS A 307 52.32 8.88 14.87
CA LYS A 307 51.17 7.99 14.67
C LYS A 307 51.48 6.73 13.87
N GLU A 308 52.64 6.64 13.20
CA GLU A 308 53.12 5.46 12.46
C GLU A 308 52.11 4.87 11.42
N TYR A 309 51.27 5.70 10.80
CA TYR A 309 50.28 5.26 9.79
C TYR A 309 50.92 4.43 8.67
N LEU A 310 52.12 4.81 8.24
CA LEU A 310 52.87 4.13 7.18
C LEU A 310 53.23 2.69 7.58
N ARG A 311 53.66 2.47 8.84
CA ARG A 311 53.99 1.14 9.39
C ARG A 311 52.75 0.25 9.50
N ARG A 312 51.58 0.83 9.78
CA ARG A 312 50.30 0.12 9.84
C ARG A 312 49.66 -0.13 8.46
N GLY A 313 50.25 0.39 7.38
CA GLY A 313 49.68 0.31 6.03
C GLY A 313 48.44 1.22 5.82
N GLU A 314 48.22 2.18 6.72
CA GLU A 314 47.09 3.12 6.72
C GLU A 314 47.39 4.37 5.87
N LEU A 315 47.85 4.14 4.63
CA LEU A 315 48.32 5.20 3.73
C LEU A 315 47.25 6.28 3.46
N LYS A 316 45.99 5.87 3.35
CA LYS A 316 44.88 6.81 3.15
C LYS A 316 44.72 7.78 4.32
N LEU A 317 44.80 7.29 5.56
CA LEU A 317 44.65 8.14 6.75
C LEU A 317 45.82 9.12 6.86
N TYR A 318 47.03 8.67 6.54
CA TYR A 318 48.21 9.53 6.47
C TYR A 318 48.00 10.72 5.53
N TYR A 319 47.52 10.50 4.30
CA TYR A 319 47.30 11.57 3.32
C TYR A 319 46.09 12.46 3.62
N ILE A 320 45.08 11.95 4.32
CA ILE A 320 43.98 12.78 4.85
C ILE A 320 44.58 13.77 5.85
N GLU A 321 45.22 13.26 6.89
CA GLU A 321 45.75 14.07 7.97
C GLU A 321 46.86 15.04 7.50
N LEU A 322 47.78 14.59 6.64
CA LEU A 322 48.81 15.45 6.05
C LEU A 322 48.22 16.64 5.30
N SER A 323 47.17 16.41 4.51
CA SER A 323 46.51 17.49 3.77
C SER A 323 45.71 18.43 4.68
N ASP A 324 45.12 17.90 5.76
CA ASP A 324 44.37 18.68 6.74
C ASP A 324 45.29 19.62 7.52
N ILE A 325 46.49 19.16 7.89
CA ILE A 325 47.52 19.98 8.53
C ILE A 325 47.87 21.20 7.66
N VAL A 326 48.11 20.99 6.37
CA VAL A 326 48.41 22.07 5.42
C VAL A 326 47.23 23.02 5.26
N ARG A 327 46.00 22.50 5.16
CA ARG A 327 44.78 23.32 5.03
C ARG A 327 44.55 24.20 6.27
N HIS A 328 44.66 23.64 7.47
CA HIS A 328 44.53 24.41 8.71
C HIS A 328 45.67 25.42 8.89
N TYR A 329 46.89 25.09 8.46
CA TYR A 329 47.98 26.06 8.45
C TYR A 329 47.64 27.28 7.56
N LEU A 330 47.16 27.03 6.33
CA LEU A 330 46.78 28.10 5.40
C LEU A 330 45.60 28.93 5.92
N GLU A 331 44.67 28.30 6.61
CA GLU A 331 43.57 28.98 7.30
C GLU A 331 44.08 29.90 8.41
N ASN A 332 44.91 29.39 9.32
CA ASN A 332 45.42 30.16 10.44
C ASN A 332 46.36 31.30 10.00
N ARG A 333 47.16 31.09 8.94
CA ARG A 333 48.14 32.07 8.46
C ARG A 333 47.54 33.14 7.55
N PHE A 334 46.68 32.74 6.61
CA PHE A 334 46.18 33.62 5.55
C PHE A 334 44.68 33.92 5.69
N ASN A 335 44.04 33.47 6.76
CA ASN A 335 42.60 33.60 7.01
C ASN A 335 41.74 33.04 5.85
N LEU A 336 42.16 31.89 5.32
CA LEU A 336 41.50 31.19 4.21
C LEU A 336 40.65 30.02 4.72
N ARG A 337 39.45 29.80 4.18
CA ARG A 337 38.56 28.69 4.60
C ARG A 337 38.93 27.35 3.94
N ALA A 338 40.22 26.99 3.96
CA ALA A 338 40.75 25.84 3.23
C ALA A 338 40.18 24.46 3.64
N PRO A 339 39.90 24.17 4.93
CA PRO A 339 39.31 22.89 5.33
C PRO A 339 37.86 22.70 4.87
N GLU A 340 37.11 23.80 4.71
CA GLU A 340 35.68 23.77 4.38
C GLU A 340 35.41 23.74 2.86
N MET A 341 36.44 23.93 2.04
CA MET A 341 36.36 23.97 0.58
C MET A 341 36.84 22.65 -0.05
N THR A 342 36.27 22.30 -1.21
CA THR A 342 36.86 21.26 -2.04
C THR A 342 38.23 21.72 -2.58
N THR A 343 39.08 20.78 -3.01
CA THR A 343 40.43 21.12 -3.54
C THR A 343 40.35 22.11 -4.71
N GLU A 344 39.40 21.92 -5.63
CA GLU A 344 39.21 22.79 -6.79
C GLU A 344 38.74 24.20 -6.39
N GLU A 345 37.76 24.30 -5.50
CA GLU A 345 37.27 25.58 -4.97
C GLU A 345 38.39 26.34 -4.25
N PHE A 346 39.15 25.64 -3.41
CA PHE A 346 40.25 26.24 -2.68
C PHE A 346 41.34 26.76 -3.64
N LEU A 347 41.77 25.94 -4.60
CA LEU A 347 42.76 26.34 -5.60
C LEU A 347 42.29 27.51 -6.46
N ASN A 348 40.99 27.59 -6.76
CA ASN A 348 40.40 28.75 -7.42
C ASN A 348 40.42 30.00 -6.52
N SER A 349 40.10 29.88 -5.24
CA SER A 349 40.08 31.02 -4.31
C SER A 349 41.47 31.64 -4.08
N VAL A 350 42.54 30.85 -4.19
CA VAL A 350 43.91 31.33 -3.96
C VAL A 350 44.57 31.89 -5.23
N LYS A 351 43.93 31.79 -6.41
CA LYS A 351 44.49 32.29 -7.68
C LYS A 351 44.90 33.75 -7.60
N ASP A 352 44.03 34.59 -7.03
CA ASP A 352 44.23 36.05 -6.95
C ASP A 352 44.82 36.50 -5.61
N ASN A 353 45.11 35.57 -4.69
CA ASN A 353 45.68 35.91 -3.39
C ASN A 353 47.14 36.40 -3.56
N LYS A 354 47.41 37.64 -3.16
CA LYS A 354 48.73 38.28 -3.26
C LYS A 354 49.73 37.78 -2.21
N ALA A 355 49.26 37.14 -1.14
CA ALA A 355 50.12 36.63 -0.07
C ALA A 355 50.89 35.36 -0.46
N LEU A 356 50.45 34.67 -1.52
CA LEU A 356 51.12 33.48 -2.07
C LEU A 356 51.76 33.81 -3.43
N SER A 357 53.04 33.47 -3.58
CA SER A 357 53.74 33.57 -4.87
C SER A 357 53.20 32.55 -5.87
N TYR A 358 53.53 32.73 -7.16
CA TYR A 358 53.19 31.76 -8.20
C TYR A 358 53.76 30.37 -7.89
N GLU A 359 55.00 30.31 -7.41
CA GLU A 359 55.67 29.07 -6.99
C GLU A 359 54.93 28.36 -5.85
N HIS A 360 54.50 29.11 -4.83
CA HIS A 360 53.74 28.52 -3.71
C HIS A 360 52.39 27.96 -4.19
N LYS A 361 51.71 28.67 -5.11
CA LYS A 361 50.44 28.21 -5.70
C LYS A 361 50.64 26.95 -6.55
N SER A 362 51.76 26.85 -7.27
CA SER A 362 52.08 25.63 -8.02
C SER A 362 52.37 24.45 -7.10
N LEU A 363 53.25 24.64 -6.11
CA LEU A 363 53.58 23.63 -5.12
C LEU A 363 52.32 23.12 -4.38
N LEU A 364 51.44 24.05 -3.98
CA LEU A 364 50.18 23.74 -3.30
C LEU A 364 49.22 22.93 -4.19
N ARG A 365 49.11 23.28 -5.48
CA ARG A 365 48.30 22.54 -6.45
C ARG A 365 48.79 21.12 -6.61
N ASP A 366 50.10 20.95 -6.83
CA ASP A 366 50.70 19.63 -7.06
C ASP A 366 50.54 18.75 -5.82
N PHE A 367 50.79 19.33 -4.64
CA PHE A 367 50.61 18.65 -3.35
C PHE A 367 49.17 18.20 -3.10
N LEU A 368 48.18 19.09 -3.23
CA LEU A 368 46.78 18.74 -2.97
C LEU A 368 46.23 17.75 -3.99
N SER A 369 46.62 17.91 -5.27
CA SER A 369 46.23 16.96 -6.33
C SER A 369 46.78 15.56 -6.07
N HIS A 370 48.05 15.47 -5.64
CA HIS A 370 48.66 14.20 -5.26
C HIS A 370 47.96 13.56 -4.05
N CYS A 371 47.60 14.35 -3.04
CA CYS A 371 46.84 13.86 -1.89
C CYS A 371 45.48 13.27 -2.31
N ASP A 372 44.77 13.93 -3.23
CA ASP A 372 43.45 13.50 -3.69
C ASP A 372 43.50 12.20 -4.49
N LEU A 373 44.56 11.95 -5.27
CA LEU A 373 44.81 10.66 -5.92
C LEU A 373 44.87 9.50 -4.91
N VAL A 374 45.51 9.71 -3.75
CA VAL A 374 45.58 8.68 -2.72
C VAL A 374 44.25 8.53 -1.97
N LYS A 375 43.60 9.63 -1.61
CA LYS A 375 42.33 9.63 -0.86
C LYS A 375 41.18 8.98 -1.62
N PHE A 376 41.07 9.29 -2.91
CA PHE A 376 39.89 8.98 -3.73
C PHE A 376 40.20 7.98 -4.86
N ALA A 377 41.36 8.08 -5.52
CA ALA A 377 41.68 7.22 -6.68
C ALA A 377 42.36 5.88 -6.30
N ARG A 378 42.48 5.57 -5.00
CA ARG A 378 43.13 4.35 -4.47
C ARG A 378 44.57 4.18 -4.97
N TYR A 379 45.23 5.28 -5.34
CA TYR A 379 46.62 5.28 -5.72
C TYR A 379 47.50 4.88 -4.53
N LYS A 380 48.51 4.05 -4.78
CA LYS A 380 49.47 3.58 -3.77
C LYS A 380 50.87 4.08 -4.14
N PRO A 381 51.24 5.31 -3.73
CA PRO A 381 52.55 5.85 -4.01
C PRO A 381 53.67 4.96 -3.42
N PRO A 382 54.81 4.82 -4.11
CA PRO A 382 56.02 4.25 -3.54
C PRO A 382 56.50 5.09 -2.35
N GLU A 383 57.26 4.48 -1.44
CA GLU A 383 57.73 5.11 -0.19
C GLU A 383 58.48 6.44 -0.44
N LYS A 384 59.25 6.52 -1.55
CA LYS A 384 59.92 7.74 -1.97
C LYS A 384 58.95 8.91 -2.21
N GLU A 385 57.80 8.65 -2.84
CA GLU A 385 56.76 9.67 -3.09
C GLU A 385 56.05 10.11 -1.80
N VAL A 386 55.93 9.20 -0.83
CA VAL A 386 55.39 9.53 0.50
C VAL A 386 56.29 10.51 1.23
N GLY A 387 57.61 10.25 1.22
CA GLY A 387 58.60 11.17 1.77
C GLY A 387 58.59 12.53 1.06
N LEU A 388 58.52 12.53 -0.28
CA LEU A 388 58.41 13.78 -1.05
C LEU A 388 57.14 14.57 -0.72
N SER A 389 56.02 13.91 -0.45
CA SER A 389 54.77 14.58 -0.06
C SER A 389 54.90 15.29 1.29
N PHE A 390 55.57 14.64 2.25
CA PHE A 390 55.86 15.21 3.57
C PHE A 390 56.78 16.43 3.44
N GLU A 391 57.86 16.30 2.66
CA GLU A 391 58.79 17.40 2.40
C GLU A 391 58.11 18.55 1.65
N SER A 392 57.21 18.28 0.70
CA SER A 392 56.43 19.34 0.05
C SER A 392 55.54 20.11 1.03
N ALA A 393 54.86 19.41 1.95
CA ALA A 393 54.05 20.06 2.98
C ALA A 393 54.93 20.93 3.91
N LYS A 394 56.05 20.38 4.38
CA LYS A 394 57.00 21.09 5.23
C LYS A 394 57.61 22.30 4.53
N LYS A 395 58.02 22.14 3.27
CA LYS A 395 58.56 23.22 2.43
C LYS A 395 57.56 24.34 2.23
N LEU A 396 56.29 24.02 2.00
CA LEU A 396 55.23 25.03 1.86
C LEU A 396 55.10 25.86 3.15
N ILE A 397 55.10 25.20 4.32
CA ILE A 397 55.03 25.87 5.62
C ILE A 397 56.28 26.75 5.84
N ASP A 398 57.47 26.22 5.58
CA ASP A 398 58.72 26.93 5.83
C ASP A 398 58.88 28.17 4.95
N GLN A 399 58.48 28.09 3.68
CA GLN A 399 58.56 29.22 2.73
C GLN A 399 57.49 30.30 2.97
N THR A 400 56.46 30.01 3.78
CA THR A 400 55.34 30.92 4.02
C THR A 400 55.16 31.31 5.49
N LYS A 401 56.07 30.85 6.35
CA LYS A 401 56.05 31.14 7.79
C LYS A 401 56.13 32.64 8.05
N GLU A 402 55.63 33.05 9.20
CA GLU A 402 55.78 34.45 9.63
C GLU A 402 57.23 34.68 10.02
N GLU A 403 57.87 35.69 9.43
CA GLU A 403 59.15 36.16 9.94
C GLU A 403 58.88 36.86 11.29
N MET A 404 59.53 36.39 12.35
CA MET A 404 59.49 37.11 13.63
C MET A 404 60.07 38.52 13.41
N PRO A 405 59.48 39.57 14.00
CA PRO A 405 60.10 40.88 13.97
C PRO A 405 61.49 40.75 14.60
N LYS A 406 62.54 41.09 13.84
CA LYS A 406 63.89 41.20 14.39
C LYS A 406 63.81 42.24 15.51
N VAL A 407 63.92 41.79 16.76
CA VAL A 407 64.12 42.67 17.89
C VAL A 407 65.49 43.30 17.70
N SER A 408 65.50 44.52 17.17
CA SER A 408 66.69 45.35 16.95
C SER A 408 67.23 45.92 18.24
#